data_AF-A0A134CJ13-F1
#
_entry.id   AF-A0A134CJ13-F1
#
_cell.length_a   1.000
_cell.length_b   1.000
_cell.length_c   1.000
_cell.angle_alpha   90.00
_cell.angle_beta   90.00
_cell.angle_gamma   90.00
#
_symmetry.space_group_name_H-M   'P 1'
#
loop_
_entity.id
_entity.type
_entity.pdbx_description
1 polymer ?
#
loop_
_entity_poly.entity_id
_entity_poly.type
_entity_poly.pdbx_seq_one_letter_code
_entity_poly.pdbx_strand_id
1 'polypeptide(L)'
;TVDDLKRVGFVVADGGNYHATVTNAQTVKFVGEGLATVTGETKDNVRTFTVKVDDKKVADAVKSINDKAGNAPTQYVDKDGNPLVKDGDKYYKAKADGTPDKDAGEQTPAGIKVGEKDKPMQITNVKPGTNDITAEGPTKGLADLEHAVPGTVATVDDLQKLGFVIKGKAADGTTDVTGQVKHANTVEFAGEDLAKVVTESANGASKVTVKVNKEDIVKVVNDANDKKGSAPTQYVDKDGN
;
A
#
# COMPACT_ATOMS: atom_id res chain seq x y z
N THR A 1 61.48 -32.48 -45.05
CA THR A 1 62.64 -31.74 -44.50
C THR A 1 62.30 -31.23 -43.11
N VAL A 2 63.24 -30.66 -42.36
CA VAL A 2 62.96 -30.01 -41.06
C VAL A 2 61.92 -28.88 -41.22
N ASP A 3 61.86 -28.25 -42.39
CA ASP A 3 60.87 -27.22 -42.70
C ASP A 3 59.44 -27.77 -42.85
N ASP A 4 59.28 -29.03 -43.28
CA ASP A 4 57.96 -29.68 -43.31
C ASP A 4 57.42 -29.91 -41.88
N LEU A 5 58.31 -30.19 -40.92
CA LEU A 5 57.92 -30.47 -39.53
C LEU A 5 57.42 -29.21 -38.80
N LYS A 6 57.93 -28.02 -39.18
CA LYS A 6 57.44 -26.73 -38.67
C LYS A 6 56.01 -26.41 -39.13
N ARG A 7 55.54 -27.05 -40.20
CA ARG A 7 54.20 -26.85 -40.77
C ARG A 7 53.16 -27.83 -40.23
N VAL A 8 53.56 -28.81 -39.41
CA VAL A 8 52.64 -29.74 -38.74
C VAL A 8 51.94 -29.01 -37.59
N GLY A 9 50.61 -29.08 -37.57
CA GLY A 9 49.77 -28.37 -36.61
C GLY A 9 48.30 -28.79 -36.69
N PHE A 10 47.45 -28.09 -35.96
CA PHE A 10 45.99 -28.24 -36.00
C PHE A 10 45.32 -26.88 -36.06
N VAL A 11 44.03 -26.84 -36.39
CA VAL A 11 43.24 -25.60 -36.41
C VAL A 11 42.42 -25.53 -35.12
N VAL A 12 42.43 -24.36 -34.48
CA VAL A 12 41.48 -24.00 -33.41
C VAL A 12 40.48 -23.02 -33.99
N ALA A 13 39.19 -23.27 -33.74
CA ALA A 13 38.10 -22.38 -34.12
C ALA A 13 37.05 -22.31 -33.01
N ASP A 14 36.37 -21.17 -32.89
CA ASP A 14 35.28 -20.95 -31.93
C ASP A 14 33.90 -21.36 -32.47
N GLY A 15 33.84 -21.85 -33.71
CA GLY A 15 32.59 -22.15 -34.42
C GLY A 15 31.90 -20.94 -35.04
N GLY A 16 32.47 -19.74 -34.87
CA GLY A 16 32.06 -18.48 -35.49
C GLY A 16 33.14 -17.95 -36.43
N ASN A 17 33.66 -16.76 -36.15
CA ASN A 17 34.58 -16.05 -37.04
C ASN A 17 36.05 -16.27 -36.70
N TYR A 18 36.38 -16.76 -35.49
CA TYR A 18 37.77 -16.96 -35.11
C TYR A 18 38.26 -18.32 -35.57
N HIS A 19 39.38 -18.32 -36.30
CA HIS A 19 40.12 -19.51 -36.65
C HIS A 19 41.61 -19.17 -36.71
N ALA A 20 42.45 -20.08 -36.20
CA ALA A 20 43.90 -19.95 -36.27
C ALA A 20 44.55 -21.32 -36.42
N THR A 21 45.60 -21.38 -37.24
CA THR A 21 46.49 -22.54 -37.30
C THR A 21 47.45 -22.49 -36.12
N VAL A 22 47.52 -23.59 -35.37
CA VAL A 22 48.43 -23.79 -34.25
C VAL A 22 49.51 -24.78 -34.67
N THR A 23 50.76 -24.32 -34.79
CA THR A 23 51.94 -25.11 -35.15
C THR A 23 52.80 -25.43 -33.92
N ASN A 24 53.90 -26.16 -34.13
CA ASN A 24 54.87 -26.47 -33.09
C ASN A 24 55.34 -25.21 -32.33
N ALA A 25 55.53 -25.32 -31.01
CA ALA A 25 55.92 -24.26 -30.07
C ALA A 25 54.92 -23.10 -29.85
N GLN A 26 53.72 -23.15 -30.43
CA GLN A 26 52.65 -22.21 -30.11
C GLN A 26 51.79 -22.69 -28.92
N THR A 27 51.18 -21.75 -28.20
CA THR A 27 50.35 -22.03 -27.01
C THR A 27 48.91 -21.62 -27.24
N VAL A 28 47.97 -22.47 -26.81
CA VAL A 28 46.54 -22.15 -26.74
C VAL A 28 46.16 -21.94 -25.28
N LYS A 29 45.53 -20.80 -24.96
CA LYS A 29 45.05 -20.49 -23.62
C LYS A 29 43.52 -20.44 -23.63
N PHE A 30 42.89 -21.21 -22.75
CA PHE A 30 41.46 -21.14 -22.48
C PHE A 30 41.20 -20.23 -21.28
N VAL A 31 40.29 -19.28 -21.42
CA VAL A 31 39.92 -18.31 -20.38
C VAL A 31 38.43 -18.45 -20.12
N GLY A 32 38.06 -18.65 -18.85
CA GLY A 32 36.68 -18.53 -18.40
C GLY A 32 36.44 -17.10 -17.91
N GLU A 33 35.42 -16.44 -18.43
CA GLU A 33 34.99 -15.11 -17.98
C GLU A 33 33.72 -15.22 -17.12
N GLY A 34 33.48 -14.21 -16.27
CA GLY A 34 32.34 -14.18 -15.37
C GLY A 34 32.37 -15.30 -14.32
N LEU A 35 31.35 -16.15 -14.32
CA LEU A 35 31.21 -17.27 -13.37
C LEU A 35 31.86 -18.57 -13.86
N ALA A 36 32.30 -18.61 -15.12
CA ALA A 36 32.92 -19.80 -15.70
C ALA A 36 34.39 -19.92 -15.27
N THR A 37 34.79 -21.12 -14.89
CA THR A 37 36.20 -21.45 -14.59
C THR A 37 36.68 -22.55 -15.54
N VAL A 38 37.95 -22.48 -15.93
CA VAL A 38 38.58 -23.48 -16.79
C VAL A 38 39.74 -24.13 -16.06
N THR A 39 39.74 -25.46 -16.01
CA THR A 39 40.84 -26.27 -15.47
C THR A 39 41.35 -27.24 -16.53
N GLY A 40 42.66 -27.48 -16.58
CA GLY A 40 43.25 -28.44 -17.51
C GLY A 40 44.06 -29.51 -16.79
N GLU A 41 44.01 -30.75 -17.28
CA GLU A 41 44.87 -31.84 -16.82
C GLU A 41 45.38 -32.69 -18.00
N THR A 42 46.46 -33.44 -17.77
CA THR A 42 46.99 -34.42 -18.73
C THR A 42 47.09 -35.79 -18.06
N LYS A 43 46.47 -36.80 -18.66
CA LYS A 43 46.54 -38.21 -18.23
C LYS A 43 46.66 -39.09 -19.46
N ASP A 44 47.58 -40.06 -19.43
CA ASP A 44 47.78 -41.02 -20.52
C ASP A 44 47.92 -40.38 -21.92
N ASN A 45 48.68 -39.27 -21.99
CA ASN A 45 48.87 -38.46 -23.20
C ASN A 45 47.59 -37.78 -23.75
N VAL A 46 46.48 -37.81 -23.01
CA VAL A 46 45.23 -37.09 -23.29
C VAL A 46 45.19 -35.79 -22.50
N ARG A 47 44.81 -34.69 -23.14
CA ARG A 47 44.63 -33.37 -22.50
C ARG A 47 43.14 -33.15 -22.32
N THR A 48 42.71 -32.96 -21.08
CA THR A 48 41.31 -32.72 -20.72
C THR A 48 41.18 -31.31 -20.17
N PHE A 49 40.29 -30.52 -20.75
CA PHE A 49 39.91 -29.20 -20.25
C PHE A 49 38.46 -29.25 -19.78
N THR A 50 38.24 -28.85 -18.53
CA THR A 50 36.91 -28.84 -17.92
C THR A 50 36.48 -27.39 -17.70
N VAL A 51 35.31 -27.05 -18.21
CA VAL A 51 34.64 -25.77 -17.93
C VAL A 51 33.58 -26.03 -16.86
N LYS A 52 33.64 -25.27 -15.77
CA LYS A 52 32.64 -25.35 -14.70
C LYS A 52 32.01 -23.99 -14.48
N VAL A 53 30.70 -23.99 -14.30
CA VAL A 53 29.95 -22.92 -13.68
C VAL A 53 29.47 -23.44 -12.34
N ASP A 54 29.71 -22.68 -11.28
CA ASP A 54 29.29 -23.05 -9.94
C ASP A 54 27.84 -22.61 -9.73
N ASP A 55 26.93 -23.57 -9.63
CA ASP A 55 25.49 -23.32 -9.46
C ASP A 55 25.19 -22.43 -8.24
N LYS A 56 25.98 -22.55 -7.17
CA LYS A 56 25.82 -21.71 -5.98
C LYS A 56 26.24 -20.27 -6.27
N LYS A 57 27.33 -20.05 -7.00
CA LYS A 57 27.72 -18.69 -7.43
C LYS A 57 26.71 -18.06 -8.40
N VAL A 58 26.08 -18.87 -9.26
CA VAL A 58 24.97 -18.40 -10.11
C VAL A 58 23.78 -17.99 -9.26
N ALA A 59 23.36 -18.83 -8.31
CA ALA A 59 22.26 -18.51 -7.41
C ALA A 59 22.54 -17.25 -6.58
N ASP A 60 23.75 -17.10 -6.04
CA ASP A 60 24.16 -15.92 -5.28
C ASP A 60 24.18 -14.66 -6.17
N ALA A 61 24.63 -14.76 -7.43
CA ALA A 61 24.57 -13.66 -8.39
C ALA A 61 23.13 -13.26 -8.77
N VAL A 62 22.26 -14.24 -9.03
CA VAL A 62 20.83 -14.01 -9.30
C VAL A 62 20.15 -13.36 -8.09
N LYS A 63 20.43 -13.85 -6.88
CA LYS A 63 19.93 -13.24 -5.64
C LYS A 63 20.42 -11.80 -5.49
N SER A 64 21.70 -11.53 -5.72
CA SER A 64 22.25 -10.16 -5.65
C SER A 64 21.58 -9.23 -6.66
N ILE A 65 21.32 -9.70 -7.88
CA ILE A 65 20.57 -8.94 -8.90
C ILE A 65 19.14 -8.68 -8.43
N ASN A 66 18.47 -9.70 -7.88
CA ASN A 66 17.09 -9.59 -7.40
C ASN A 66 16.98 -8.66 -6.19
N ASP A 67 17.94 -8.72 -5.27
CA ASP A 67 18.05 -7.85 -4.11
C ASP A 67 18.33 -6.39 -4.51
N LYS A 68 19.27 -6.17 -5.45
CA LYS A 68 19.58 -4.82 -6.00
C LYS A 68 18.42 -4.22 -6.79
N ALA A 69 17.65 -5.06 -7.48
CA ALA A 69 16.47 -4.63 -8.23
C ALA A 69 15.25 -4.41 -7.32
N GLY A 70 15.33 -4.71 -6.01
CA GLY A 70 14.20 -4.57 -5.09
C GLY A 70 13.09 -5.60 -5.31
N ASN A 71 13.38 -6.70 -6.02
CA ASN A 71 12.42 -7.71 -6.46
C ASN A 71 12.15 -8.80 -5.40
N ALA A 72 12.55 -8.62 -4.15
CA ALA A 72 12.20 -9.56 -3.08
C ALA A 72 10.75 -9.30 -2.62
N PRO A 73 9.83 -10.29 -2.73
CA PRO A 73 8.42 -10.08 -2.36
C PRO A 73 8.21 -9.80 -0.87
N THR A 74 9.13 -10.26 -0.01
CA THR A 74 9.16 -9.97 1.43
C THR A 74 10.62 -9.95 1.92
N GLN A 75 10.97 -9.01 2.80
CA GLN A 75 12.31 -8.90 3.38
C GLN A 75 12.25 -8.53 4.85
N TYR A 76 13.05 -9.19 5.69
CA TYR A 76 13.22 -8.77 7.08
C TYR A 76 14.03 -7.49 7.12
N VAL A 77 13.60 -6.55 7.96
CA VAL A 77 14.26 -5.24 8.09
C VAL A 77 14.63 -4.93 9.53
N ASP A 78 15.64 -4.08 9.69
CA ASP A 78 15.94 -3.45 10.98
C ASP A 78 14.91 -2.36 11.33
N LYS A 79 15.08 -1.76 12.51
CA LYS A 79 14.26 -0.65 13.03
C LYS A 79 14.26 0.61 12.14
N ASP A 80 15.25 0.75 11.26
CA ASP A 80 15.39 1.86 10.31
C ASP A 80 14.81 1.49 8.92
N GLY A 81 14.26 0.27 8.80
CA GLY A 81 13.69 -0.28 7.58
C GLY A 81 14.73 -0.71 6.54
N ASN A 82 15.97 -0.98 6.95
CA ASN A 82 17.02 -1.49 6.07
C ASN A 82 16.98 -3.02 5.97
N PRO A 83 17.30 -3.59 4.79
CA PRO A 83 17.38 -5.03 4.57
C PRO A 83 18.29 -5.79 5.55
N LEU A 84 17.81 -6.92 6.07
CA LEU A 84 18.61 -7.91 6.79
C LEU A 84 18.77 -9.19 5.96
N VAL A 85 19.92 -9.85 6.12
CA VAL A 85 20.27 -11.13 5.51
C VAL A 85 20.20 -12.21 6.59
N LYS A 86 19.50 -13.31 6.31
CA LYS A 86 19.41 -14.46 7.20
C LYS A 86 20.61 -15.39 6.99
N ASP A 87 21.25 -15.82 8.08
CA ASP A 87 22.29 -16.85 8.10
C ASP A 87 21.98 -17.84 9.23
N GLY A 88 21.57 -19.05 8.86
CA GLY A 88 20.95 -20.02 9.78
C GLY A 88 19.65 -19.47 10.39
N ASP A 89 19.61 -19.37 11.71
CA ASP A 89 18.48 -18.80 12.47
C ASP A 89 18.66 -17.33 12.85
N LYS A 90 19.78 -16.73 12.47
CA LYS A 90 20.17 -15.38 12.86
C LYS A 90 20.04 -14.42 11.68
N TYR A 91 19.91 -13.13 11.99
CA TYR A 91 19.84 -12.07 10.98
C TYR A 91 21.00 -11.10 11.16
N TYR A 92 21.50 -10.56 10.05
CA TYR A 92 22.64 -9.65 10.01
C TYR A 92 22.40 -8.54 9.00
N LYS A 93 23.14 -7.42 9.11
CA LYS A 93 23.17 -6.42 8.04
C LYS A 93 23.77 -7.03 6.77
N ALA A 94 23.33 -6.55 5.61
CA ALA A 94 23.96 -6.94 4.35
C ALA A 94 25.28 -6.18 4.14
N LYS A 95 26.34 -6.89 3.76
CA LYS A 95 27.54 -6.28 3.14
C LYS A 95 27.20 -5.80 1.72
N ALA A 96 28.10 -5.03 1.10
CA ALA A 96 27.92 -4.52 -0.26
C ALA A 96 27.76 -5.64 -1.33
N ASP A 97 28.26 -6.84 -1.06
CA ASP A 97 28.11 -8.04 -1.90
C ASP A 97 26.82 -8.83 -1.61
N GLY A 98 26.02 -8.43 -0.63
CA GLY A 98 24.78 -9.09 -0.21
C GLY A 98 24.96 -10.23 0.80
N THR A 99 26.18 -10.49 1.26
CA THR A 99 26.46 -11.49 2.31
C THR A 99 26.18 -10.94 3.71
N PRO A 100 25.94 -11.80 4.71
CA PRO A 100 25.71 -11.35 6.09
C PRO A 100 26.97 -10.74 6.71
N ASP A 101 26.81 -9.55 7.31
CA ASP A 101 27.84 -8.87 8.07
C ASP A 101 27.87 -9.36 9.53
N LYS A 102 28.64 -10.43 9.77
CA LYS A 102 28.84 -11.00 11.11
C LYS A 102 29.66 -10.09 12.02
N ASP A 103 30.47 -9.21 11.44
CA ASP A 103 31.34 -8.28 12.18
C ASP A 103 30.50 -7.16 12.82
N ALA A 104 29.40 -6.78 12.18
CA ALA A 104 28.41 -5.83 12.72
C ALA A 104 27.48 -6.45 13.79
N GLY A 105 27.58 -7.76 14.03
CA GLY A 105 26.79 -8.48 15.02
C GLY A 105 25.37 -8.84 14.57
N GLU A 106 24.79 -9.80 15.29
CA GLU A 106 23.42 -10.26 15.08
C GLU A 106 22.40 -9.13 15.28
N GLN A 107 21.38 -9.10 14.42
CA GLN A 107 20.29 -8.15 14.45
C GLN A 107 18.98 -8.88 14.76
N THR A 108 18.13 -8.25 15.57
CA THR A 108 16.74 -8.70 15.73
C THR A 108 15.91 -8.00 14.65
N PRO A 109 15.22 -8.75 13.77
CA PRO A 109 14.31 -8.13 12.81
C PRO A 109 13.23 -7.32 13.52
N ALA A 110 13.03 -6.07 13.10
CA ALA A 110 11.97 -5.22 13.61
C ALA A 110 10.63 -5.48 12.89
N GLY A 111 10.69 -6.03 11.68
CA GLY A 111 9.50 -6.37 10.92
C GLY A 111 9.80 -6.98 9.56
N ILE A 112 8.74 -7.22 8.80
CA ILE A 112 8.79 -7.64 7.41
C ILE A 112 8.36 -6.46 6.56
N LYS A 113 9.20 -6.12 5.59
CA LYS A 113 8.89 -5.18 4.55
C LYS A 113 8.36 -5.92 3.33
N VAL A 114 7.18 -5.52 2.90
CA VAL A 114 6.56 -5.97 1.66
C VAL A 114 6.82 -4.89 0.63
N GLY A 115 7.57 -5.22 -0.43
CA GLY A 115 7.90 -4.26 -1.49
C GLY A 115 9.18 -3.43 -1.32
N GLU A 116 9.36 -2.52 -2.27
CA GLU A 116 10.53 -1.64 -2.35
C GLU A 116 10.53 -0.55 -1.27
N LYS A 117 11.72 -0.04 -0.91
CA LYS A 117 11.84 0.97 0.15
C LYS A 117 11.37 2.29 -0.43
N ASP A 118 10.58 3.02 0.34
CA ASP A 118 10.09 4.36 -0.02
C ASP A 118 9.23 4.39 -1.29
N LYS A 119 8.72 3.23 -1.73
CA LYS A 119 7.76 3.11 -2.84
C LYS A 119 6.45 2.51 -2.33
N PRO A 120 5.37 3.30 -2.26
CA PRO A 120 4.07 2.77 -1.83
C PRO A 120 3.56 1.73 -2.84
N MET A 121 2.85 0.73 -2.34
CA MET A 121 2.14 -0.26 -3.15
C MET A 121 0.73 -0.48 -2.63
N GLN A 122 -0.16 -0.94 -3.51
CA GLN A 122 -1.50 -1.37 -3.14
C GLN A 122 -1.51 -2.87 -2.86
N ILE A 123 -2.13 -3.27 -1.76
CA ILE A 123 -2.35 -4.68 -1.41
C ILE A 123 -3.85 -4.94 -1.50
N THR A 124 -4.27 -5.77 -2.44
CA THR A 124 -5.70 -5.98 -2.77
C THR A 124 -6.31 -7.24 -2.16
N ASN A 125 -5.48 -8.18 -1.67
CA ASN A 125 -5.93 -9.44 -1.06
C ASN A 125 -5.81 -9.44 0.47
N VAL A 126 -6.10 -8.30 1.08
CA VAL A 126 -6.18 -8.15 2.54
C VAL A 126 -7.64 -8.33 2.91
N LYS A 127 -7.92 -9.27 3.83
CA LYS A 127 -9.28 -9.43 4.36
C LYS A 127 -9.68 -8.14 5.11
N PRO A 128 -10.92 -7.64 4.96
CA PRO A 128 -11.42 -6.52 5.75
C PRO A 128 -11.21 -6.74 7.26
N GLY A 129 -10.83 -5.68 7.96
CA GLY A 129 -10.54 -5.71 9.40
C GLY A 129 -11.81 -5.74 10.26
N THR A 130 -12.97 -5.48 9.66
CA THR A 130 -14.28 -5.49 10.30
C THR A 130 -15.22 -6.47 9.60
N ASN A 131 -16.25 -6.90 10.32
CA ASN A 131 -17.42 -7.55 9.72
C ASN A 131 -18.52 -6.50 9.52
N ASP A 132 -19.57 -6.89 8.80
CA ASP A 132 -20.77 -6.07 8.66
C ASP A 132 -21.70 -6.31 9.85
N ILE A 133 -22.33 -5.27 10.38
CA ILE A 133 -23.40 -5.40 11.36
C ILE A 133 -24.58 -6.12 10.70
N THR A 134 -24.94 -7.30 11.19
CA THR A 134 -26.01 -8.13 10.61
C THR A 134 -27.36 -7.96 11.30
N ALA A 135 -27.36 -7.47 12.55
CA ALA A 135 -28.58 -7.22 13.31
C ALA A 135 -29.52 -6.28 12.55
N GLU A 136 -30.82 -6.61 12.53
CA GLU A 136 -31.82 -5.75 11.91
C GLU A 136 -31.89 -4.40 12.63
N GLY A 137 -31.98 -3.33 11.86
CA GLY A 137 -32.01 -1.97 12.39
C GLY A 137 -31.25 -0.98 11.51
N PRO A 138 -31.18 0.29 11.95
CA PRO A 138 -30.63 1.36 11.11
C PRO A 138 -29.12 1.28 10.92
N THR A 139 -28.41 0.46 11.70
CA THR A 139 -26.96 0.24 11.57
C THR A 139 -26.61 -0.97 10.71
N LYS A 140 -27.58 -1.76 10.25
CA LYS A 140 -27.33 -2.96 9.44
C LYS A 140 -26.49 -2.63 8.20
N GLY A 141 -25.44 -3.41 7.97
CA GLY A 141 -24.50 -3.24 6.85
C GLY A 141 -23.47 -2.12 7.04
N LEU A 142 -23.41 -1.47 8.21
CA LEU A 142 -22.26 -0.65 8.59
C LEU A 142 -21.13 -1.54 9.15
N ALA A 143 -19.92 -1.00 9.22
CA ALA A 143 -18.76 -1.67 9.79
C ALA A 143 -18.96 -1.91 11.30
N ASP A 144 -18.74 -3.14 11.74
CA ASP A 144 -18.78 -3.53 13.14
C ASP A 144 -17.42 -3.26 13.80
N LEU A 145 -17.25 -2.02 14.27
CA LEU A 145 -16.05 -1.60 14.98
C LEU A 145 -15.99 -2.10 16.42
N GLU A 146 -17.12 -2.50 17.03
CA GLU A 146 -17.17 -3.00 18.40
C GLU A 146 -16.49 -4.37 18.52
N HIS A 147 -16.70 -5.23 17.52
CA HIS A 147 -16.11 -6.57 17.45
C HIS A 147 -14.82 -6.63 16.62
N ALA A 148 -14.30 -5.48 16.17
CA ALA A 148 -13.05 -5.42 15.43
C ALA A 148 -11.86 -5.73 16.33
N VAL A 149 -10.86 -6.43 15.80
CA VAL A 149 -9.62 -6.75 16.54
C VAL A 149 -8.67 -5.55 16.47
N PRO A 150 -8.31 -4.90 17.60
CA PRO A 150 -7.39 -3.77 17.60
C PRO A 150 -6.03 -4.12 17.00
N GLY A 151 -5.44 -3.20 16.24
CA GLY A 151 -4.17 -3.42 15.54
C GLY A 151 -4.31 -4.14 14.18
N THR A 152 -5.52 -4.53 13.79
CA THR A 152 -5.80 -5.03 12.43
C THR A 152 -5.75 -3.90 11.42
N VAL A 153 -5.25 -4.18 10.22
CA VAL A 153 -5.25 -3.24 9.10
C VAL A 153 -6.68 -3.00 8.60
N ALA A 154 -7.03 -1.73 8.39
CA ALA A 154 -8.27 -1.37 7.71
C ALA A 154 -8.07 -1.40 6.18
N THR A 155 -9.09 -1.89 5.49
CA THR A 155 -9.19 -1.97 4.03
C THR A 155 -10.14 -0.91 3.49
N VAL A 156 -10.14 -0.69 2.17
CA VAL A 156 -11.09 0.23 1.53
C VAL A 156 -12.54 -0.22 1.75
N ASP A 157 -12.81 -1.53 1.80
CA ASP A 157 -14.14 -2.08 2.07
C ASP A 157 -14.64 -1.72 3.47
N ASP A 158 -13.75 -1.70 4.47
CA ASP A 158 -14.09 -1.24 5.82
C ASP A 158 -14.51 0.24 5.79
N LEU A 159 -13.76 1.08 5.06
CA LEU A 159 -14.02 2.52 4.94
C LEU A 159 -15.34 2.82 4.21
N GLN A 160 -15.71 2.02 3.21
CA GLN A 160 -17.00 2.13 2.51
C GLN A 160 -18.21 1.84 3.40
N LYS A 161 -18.00 1.13 4.51
CA LYS A 161 -19.03 0.76 5.48
C LYS A 161 -19.02 1.63 6.73
N LEU A 162 -18.12 2.62 6.81
CA LEU A 162 -18.17 3.63 7.86
C LEU A 162 -19.35 4.58 7.64
N GLY A 163 -20.01 4.92 8.73
CA GLY A 163 -21.12 5.87 8.76
C GLY A 163 -21.75 5.97 10.13
N PHE A 164 -22.76 6.81 10.24
CA PHE A 164 -23.59 6.93 11.43
C PHE A 164 -25.07 6.97 11.05
N VAL A 165 -25.93 6.82 12.04
CA VAL A 165 -27.39 6.86 11.85
C VAL A 165 -27.91 8.25 12.23
N ILE A 166 -28.68 8.87 11.35
CA ILE A 166 -29.54 10.01 11.66
C ILE A 166 -30.97 9.51 11.87
N LYS A 167 -31.65 10.06 12.89
CA LYS A 167 -33.05 9.73 13.20
C LYS A 167 -33.86 11.01 13.37
N GLY A 168 -35.11 10.98 12.93
CA GLY A 168 -36.08 12.06 13.07
C GLY A 168 -37.51 11.53 12.98
N LYS A 169 -38.46 12.46 12.86
CA LYS A 169 -39.87 12.15 12.62
C LYS A 169 -40.26 12.56 11.20
N ALA A 170 -41.21 11.85 10.60
CA ALA A 170 -41.88 12.29 9.37
C ALA A 170 -42.71 13.55 9.62
N ALA A 171 -43.24 14.15 8.54
CA ALA A 171 -44.09 15.34 8.62
C ALA A 171 -45.36 15.15 9.48
N ASP A 172 -45.81 13.91 9.67
CA ASP A 172 -46.92 13.57 10.56
C ASP A 172 -46.57 13.70 12.06
N GLY A 173 -45.29 13.92 12.40
CA GLY A 173 -44.79 14.06 13.77
C GLY A 173 -44.73 12.77 14.58
N THR A 174 -45.15 11.62 14.03
CA THR A 174 -45.31 10.36 14.77
C THR A 174 -44.45 9.24 14.23
N THR A 175 -44.30 9.14 12.91
CA THR A 175 -43.53 8.08 12.25
C THR A 175 -42.04 8.33 12.37
N ASP A 176 -41.28 7.36 12.88
CA ASP A 176 -39.82 7.43 12.92
C ASP A 176 -39.22 7.28 11.52
N VAL A 177 -38.29 8.17 11.19
CA VAL A 177 -37.48 8.11 9.97
C VAL A 177 -36.02 7.96 10.37
N THR A 178 -35.35 6.98 9.78
CA THR A 178 -33.92 6.74 10.00
C THR A 178 -33.17 6.66 8.68
N GLY A 179 -31.97 7.22 8.64
CA GLY A 179 -31.08 7.12 7.49
C GLY A 179 -29.65 6.82 7.94
N GLN A 180 -28.90 6.12 7.10
CA GLN A 180 -27.45 6.02 7.26
C GLN A 180 -26.78 7.17 6.52
N VAL A 181 -25.81 7.80 7.16
CA VAL A 181 -24.93 8.81 6.56
C VAL A 181 -23.55 8.19 6.43
N LYS A 182 -23.17 7.82 5.21
CA LYS A 182 -21.85 7.26 4.87
C LYS A 182 -20.91 8.33 4.30
N HIS A 183 -19.68 7.96 4.00
CA HIS A 183 -18.72 8.85 3.33
C HIS A 183 -19.34 9.49 2.07
N ALA A 184 -19.13 10.81 1.92
CA ALA A 184 -19.67 11.64 0.84
C ALA A 184 -21.21 11.75 0.76
N ASN A 185 -21.97 11.24 1.73
CA ASN A 185 -23.39 11.58 1.85
C ASN A 185 -23.56 13.03 2.33
N THR A 186 -24.69 13.64 1.98
CA THR A 186 -25.05 15.00 2.41
C THR A 186 -26.21 14.93 3.38
N VAL A 187 -26.16 15.76 4.43
CA VAL A 187 -27.29 16.02 5.34
C VAL A 187 -27.70 17.46 5.14
N GLU A 188 -28.95 17.67 4.74
CA GLU A 188 -29.54 18.99 4.57
C GLU A 188 -30.46 19.30 5.76
N PHE A 189 -30.34 20.51 6.31
CA PHE A 189 -31.24 21.04 7.33
C PHE A 189 -32.12 22.09 6.68
N ALA A 190 -33.37 21.73 6.39
CA ALA A 190 -34.36 22.62 5.82
C ALA A 190 -35.28 23.20 6.92
N GLY A 191 -35.65 24.47 6.76
CA GLY A 191 -36.67 25.13 7.57
C GLY A 191 -37.92 25.35 6.72
N GLU A 192 -39.08 25.07 7.30
CA GLU A 192 -40.39 25.28 6.67
C GLU A 192 -41.16 26.40 7.39
N ASP A 193 -42.15 26.96 6.69
CA ASP A 193 -42.98 28.07 7.17
C ASP A 193 -42.15 29.27 7.69
N LEU A 194 -42.23 29.53 9.00
CA LEU A 194 -41.55 30.65 9.65
C LEU A 194 -40.13 30.29 10.11
N ALA A 195 -39.74 29.02 10.05
CA ALA A 195 -38.44 28.56 10.49
C ALA A 195 -37.36 28.83 9.44
N LYS A 196 -36.35 29.61 9.80
CA LYS A 196 -35.16 29.86 8.99
C LYS A 196 -33.98 29.10 9.57
N VAL A 197 -33.39 28.23 8.76
CA VAL A 197 -32.16 27.50 9.12
C VAL A 197 -30.95 28.30 8.65
N VAL A 198 -30.03 28.56 9.58
CA VAL A 198 -28.75 29.23 9.32
C VAL A 198 -27.62 28.31 9.76
N THR A 199 -26.70 28.04 8.85
CA THR A 199 -25.53 27.22 9.14
C THR A 199 -24.27 28.07 9.09
N GLU A 200 -23.49 28.02 10.15
CA GLU A 200 -22.19 28.68 10.27
C GLU A 200 -21.13 27.60 10.44
N SER A 201 -19.98 27.73 9.78
CA SER A 201 -18.85 26.81 9.97
C SER A 201 -17.57 27.58 10.17
N ALA A 202 -16.90 27.32 11.29
CA ALA A 202 -15.65 27.97 11.66
C ALA A 202 -14.79 27.02 12.49
N ASN A 203 -13.48 27.01 12.23
CA ASN A 203 -12.48 26.24 13.01
C ASN A 203 -12.81 24.75 13.17
N GLY A 204 -13.34 24.11 12.12
CA GLY A 204 -13.69 22.68 12.15
C GLY A 204 -14.97 22.34 12.90
N ALA A 205 -15.71 23.34 13.41
CA ALA A 205 -17.04 23.17 13.99
C ALA A 205 -18.10 23.78 13.07
N SER A 206 -19.23 23.08 12.94
CA SER A 206 -20.41 23.56 12.24
C SER A 206 -21.55 23.75 13.22
N LYS A 207 -22.21 24.90 13.16
CA LYS A 207 -23.35 25.28 13.99
C LYS A 207 -24.57 25.46 13.10
N VAL A 208 -25.62 24.70 13.38
CA VAL A 208 -26.93 24.86 12.74
C VAL A 208 -27.83 25.60 13.73
N THR A 209 -28.38 26.74 13.31
CA THR A 209 -29.31 27.55 14.11
C THR A 209 -30.65 27.61 13.41
N VAL A 210 -31.72 27.19 14.10
CA VAL A 210 -33.09 27.40 13.64
C VAL A 210 -33.61 28.68 14.29
N LYS A 211 -34.06 29.64 13.48
CA LYS A 211 -34.57 30.95 13.94
C LYS A 211 -35.99 31.14 13.45
N VAL A 212 -36.79 31.85 14.25
CA VAL A 212 -38.08 32.41 13.82
C VAL A 212 -38.04 33.90 14.08
N ASN A 213 -38.35 34.71 13.08
CA ASN A 213 -38.33 36.16 13.20
C ASN A 213 -39.66 36.66 13.78
N LYS A 214 -39.59 37.55 14.76
CA LYS A 214 -40.77 38.10 15.44
C LYS A 214 -41.64 38.93 14.48
N GLU A 215 -41.02 39.70 13.58
CA GLU A 215 -41.75 40.49 12.58
C GLU A 215 -42.51 39.58 11.60
N ASP A 216 -41.92 38.45 11.21
CA ASP A 216 -42.56 37.47 10.32
C ASP A 216 -43.79 36.84 11.00
N ILE A 217 -43.72 36.58 12.32
CA ILE A 217 -44.88 36.11 13.11
C ILE A 217 -45.99 37.17 13.11
N VAL A 218 -45.68 38.42 13.47
CA VAL A 218 -46.67 39.50 13.56
C VAL A 218 -47.37 39.71 12.23
N LYS A 219 -46.62 39.65 11.12
CA LYS A 219 -47.17 39.75 9.77
C LYS A 219 -48.19 38.64 9.50
N VAL A 220 -47.81 37.38 9.74
CA VAL A 220 -48.71 36.23 9.50
C VAL A 220 -49.96 36.29 10.39
N VAL A 221 -49.82 36.73 11.65
CA VAL A 221 -50.95 36.89 12.57
C VAL A 221 -51.89 38.01 12.10
N ASN A 222 -51.35 39.16 11.70
CA ASN A 222 -52.17 40.28 11.25
C ASN A 222 -52.86 39.98 9.91
N ASP A 223 -52.19 39.33 8.97
CA ASP A 223 -52.81 38.84 7.72
C ASP A 223 -53.99 37.89 8.01
N ALA A 224 -53.92 37.11 9.09
CA ALA A 224 -55.01 36.24 9.54
C ALA A 224 -56.13 37.00 10.26
N ASN A 225 -55.80 38.04 11.04
CA ASN A 225 -56.76 38.90 11.73
C ASN A 225 -57.57 39.74 10.74
N ASP A 226 -56.93 40.31 9.73
CA ASP A 226 -57.58 41.09 8.67
C ASP A 226 -58.65 40.25 7.95
N LYS A 227 -58.34 38.97 7.66
CA LYS A 227 -59.31 38.02 7.07
C LYS A 227 -60.50 37.69 7.99
N LYS A 228 -60.34 37.86 9.30
CA LYS A 228 -61.38 37.59 10.32
C LYS A 228 -62.10 38.86 10.78
N GLY A 229 -61.70 40.04 10.31
CA GLY A 229 -62.22 41.33 10.80
C GLY A 229 -61.77 41.67 12.23
N SER A 230 -60.69 41.04 12.70
CA SER A 230 -60.09 41.31 14.01
C SER A 230 -59.10 42.47 13.95
N ALA A 231 -58.90 43.19 15.06
CA ALA A 231 -57.91 44.26 15.13
C ALA A 231 -56.47 43.72 14.98
N PRO A 232 -55.55 44.47 14.35
CA PRO A 232 -54.15 44.10 14.25
C PRO A 232 -53.49 44.05 15.63
N THR A 233 -52.54 43.13 15.77
CA THR A 233 -51.74 42.90 16.96
C THR A 233 -50.31 43.36 16.75
N GLN A 234 -49.67 43.77 17.84
CA GLN A 234 -48.23 44.04 17.87
C GLN A 234 -47.57 43.00 18.76
N TYR A 235 -46.31 42.68 18.45
CA TYR A 235 -45.49 41.95 19.39
C TYR A 235 -45.22 42.85 20.59
N VAL A 236 -45.49 42.34 21.79
CA VAL A 236 -45.05 42.93 23.06
C VAL A 236 -44.08 41.96 23.72
N ASP A 237 -42.89 42.45 24.08
CA ASP A 237 -41.93 41.66 24.81
C ASP A 237 -42.33 41.44 26.28
N LYS A 238 -41.51 40.69 27.02
CA LYS A 238 -41.74 40.40 28.45
C LYS A 238 -41.76 41.65 29.34
N ASP A 239 -41.25 42.77 28.84
CA ASP A 239 -41.15 44.04 29.55
C ASP A 239 -42.26 45.01 29.10
N GLY A 240 -43.17 44.58 28.22
CA GLY A 240 -44.34 45.33 27.77
C GLY A 240 -44.05 46.35 26.66
N ASN A 241 -42.90 46.24 25.98
CA ASN A 241 -42.52 47.07 24.84
C ASN A 241 -42.81 46.43 23.49
#